data_AF-A0A819F0X1-F1
#
_entry.id   AF-A0A819F0X1-F1
#
_cell.length_a   1.000
_cell.length_b   1.000
_cell.length_c   1.000
_cell.angle_alpha   90.00
_cell.angle_beta   90.00
_cell.angle_gamma   90.00
#
_symmetry.space_group_name_H-M   'P 1'
#
loop_
_entity.id
_entity.type
_entity.pdbx_description
1 polymer ?
#
loop_
_entity_poly.entity_id
_entity_poly.type
_entity_poly.pdbx_seq_one_letter_code
_entity_poly.pdbx_strand_id
1 'polypeptide(L)'
;MSTLYYTLSNTVFRNFLFYGVASVLKMMLMSLLTSRQRFRKKAFANPEDIKPGKEKKIQPTTSDPDVERVRRNHLNDIENIIPFVLIGFCYIACNPDPNIALWHFRVFFFSRLFHTFAYQIPLPQPSRALGFIIGLVATVSMAIQILLQVY
;
A
#
# COMPACT_ATOMS: atom_id res chain seq x y z
N MET A 1 -0.71 23.59 28.55
CA MET A 1 -1.54 23.36 27.34
C MET A 1 -1.48 21.88 27.03
N SER A 2 -2.62 21.20 26.97
CA SER A 2 -2.69 19.82 26.49
C SER A 2 -2.23 19.77 25.03
N THR A 3 -1.13 19.09 24.74
CA THR A 3 -0.65 18.88 23.38
C THR A 3 -1.67 17.98 22.66
N LEU A 4 -2.54 18.58 21.85
CA LEU A 4 -3.41 17.83 20.96
C LEU A 4 -2.52 17.20 19.88
N TYR A 5 -2.33 15.88 19.93
CA TYR A 5 -1.52 15.18 18.94
C TYR A 5 -2.24 15.04 17.59
N TYR A 6 -3.55 14.77 17.63
CA TYR A 6 -4.40 14.54 16.46
C TYR A 6 -5.12 15.81 16.02
N THR A 7 -4.35 16.82 15.62
CA THR A 7 -4.86 18.10 15.11
C THR A 7 -4.05 18.56 13.92
N LEU A 8 -4.67 19.29 13.00
CA LEU A 8 -4.00 19.80 11.80
C LEU A 8 -2.90 20.84 12.10
N SER A 9 -2.88 21.41 13.31
CA SER A 9 -1.77 22.26 13.76
C SER A 9 -0.50 21.46 14.09
N ASN A 10 -0.61 20.15 14.36
CA ASN A 10 0.54 19.28 14.51
C ASN A 10 1.10 18.91 13.13
N THR A 11 2.34 19.33 12.87
CA THR A 11 3.02 19.09 11.60
C THR A 11 3.21 17.61 11.30
N VAL A 12 3.46 16.79 12.33
CA VAL A 12 3.61 15.33 12.19
C VAL A 12 2.31 14.69 11.75
N PHE A 13 1.20 15.04 12.41
CA PHE A 13 -0.12 14.52 12.07
C PHE A 13 -0.54 14.93 10.65
N ARG A 14 -0.30 16.20 10.28
CA ARG A 14 -0.59 16.68 8.92
C ARG A 14 0.20 15.93 7.85
N ASN A 15 1.49 15.70 8.10
CA ASN A 15 2.35 14.94 7.18
C ASN A 15 1.89 13.48 7.08
N PHE A 16 1.57 12.85 8.21
CA PHE A 16 1.03 11.50 8.25
C PHE A 16 -0.28 11.39 7.48
N LEU A 17 -1.21 12.33 7.65
CA LEU A 17 -2.47 12.34 6.90
C LEU A 17 -2.22 12.38 5.39
N PHE A 18 -1.32 13.25 4.93
CA PHE A 18 -1.02 13.34 3.49
C PHE A 18 -0.46 12.01 2.95
N TYR A 19 0.62 11.48 3.53
CA TYR A 19 1.28 10.28 3.02
C TYR A 19 0.50 8.99 3.31
N GLY A 20 -0.19 8.91 4.44
CA GLY A 20 -1.07 7.81 4.81
C GLY A 20 -2.28 7.71 3.87
N VAL A 21 -3.02 8.82 3.70
CA VAL A 21 -4.16 8.85 2.77
C VAL A 21 -3.71 8.63 1.32
N ALA A 22 -2.59 9.21 0.90
CA ALA A 22 -2.05 8.97 -0.44
C ALA A 22 -1.68 7.48 -0.66
N SER A 23 -1.12 6.81 0.36
CA SER A 23 -0.83 5.37 0.29
C SER A 23 -2.12 4.55 0.17
N VAL A 24 -3.13 4.85 1.00
CA VAL A 24 -4.44 4.18 0.96
C VAL A 24 -5.14 4.42 -0.37
N LEU A 25 -5.16 5.65 -0.88
CA LEU A 25 -5.72 5.98 -2.18
C LEU A 25 -5.06 5.16 -3.29
N LYS A 26 -3.72 5.07 -3.26
CA LYS A 26 -2.98 4.24 -4.21
C LYS A 26 -3.36 2.76 -4.10
N MET A 27 -3.57 2.23 -2.90
CA MET A 27 -4.08 0.87 -2.70
C MET A 27 -5.48 0.68 -3.31
N MET A 28 -6.37 1.65 -3.13
CA MET A 28 -7.70 1.63 -3.77
C MET A 28 -7.59 1.64 -5.30
N LEU A 29 -6.67 2.42 -5.88
CA LEU A 29 -6.42 2.42 -7.32
C LEU A 29 -5.97 1.03 -7.85
N MET A 30 -5.26 0.25 -7.04
CA MET A 30 -4.86 -1.12 -7.42
C MET A 30 -6.07 -2.06 -7.60
N SER A 31 -7.15 -1.86 -6.83
CA SER A 31 -8.40 -2.61 -7.02
C SER A 31 -9.05 -2.31 -8.39
N LEU A 32 -9.04 -1.04 -8.80
CA LEU A 32 -9.56 -0.59 -10.09
C LEU A 32 -8.71 -1.12 -11.25
N LEU A 33 -7.38 -1.13 -11.10
CA LEU A 33 -6.47 -1.72 -12.08
C LEU A 33 -6.69 -3.22 -12.25
N THR A 34 -6.96 -3.94 -11.15
CA THR A 34 -7.29 -5.37 -11.20
C THR A 34 -8.56 -5.59 -12.01
N SER A 35 -9.61 -4.80 -11.73
CA SER A 35 -10.89 -4.87 -12.45
C SER A 35 -10.70 -4.56 -13.94
N ARG A 36 -9.99 -3.48 -14.28
CA ARG A 36 -9.65 -3.12 -15.67
C ARG A 36 -8.89 -4.25 -16.38
N GLN A 37 -7.96 -4.91 -15.70
CA GLN A 37 -7.21 -6.03 -16.27
C GLN A 37 -8.11 -7.24 -16.54
N ARG A 38 -9.04 -7.56 -15.63
CA ARG A 38 -10.05 -8.62 -15.83
C ARG A 38 -10.92 -8.34 -17.05
N PHE A 39 -11.44 -7.13 -17.20
CA PHE A 39 -12.22 -6.74 -18.38
C PHE A 39 -11.39 -6.80 -19.67
N ARG A 40 -10.13 -6.35 -19.64
CA ARG A 40 -9.23 -6.36 -20.81
C ARG A 40 -8.89 -7.77 -21.28
N LYS A 41 -8.64 -8.69 -20.34
CA LYS A 41 -8.27 -10.09 -20.60
C LYS A 41 -9.47 -11.02 -20.72
N LYS A 42 -10.67 -10.52 -20.41
CA LYS A 42 -11.91 -11.28 -20.24
C LYS A 42 -11.74 -12.46 -19.28
N ALA A 43 -10.89 -12.28 -18.27
CA ALA A 43 -10.57 -13.27 -17.24
C ALA A 43 -11.39 -12.96 -15.99
N PHE A 44 -12.65 -13.34 -16.04
CA PHE A 44 -13.58 -13.19 -14.92
C PHE A 44 -13.44 -14.36 -13.96
N ALA A 45 -13.42 -14.07 -12.66
CA ALA A 45 -13.34 -15.09 -11.62
C ALA A 45 -14.69 -15.82 -11.47
N ASN A 46 -15.77 -15.06 -11.63
CA ASN A 46 -17.10 -15.55 -11.36
C ASN A 46 -17.90 -15.75 -12.66
N PRO A 47 -18.73 -16.79 -12.73
CA PRO A 47 -19.52 -17.09 -13.92
C PRO A 47 -20.60 -16.04 -14.22
N GLU A 48 -21.13 -15.33 -13.21
CA GLU A 48 -22.14 -14.29 -13.40
C GLU A 48 -21.62 -13.02 -14.11
N ASP A 49 -20.32 -12.76 -14.02
CA ASP A 49 -19.68 -11.62 -14.69
C ASP A 49 -19.51 -11.86 -16.20
N ILE A 50 -19.68 -13.11 -16.65
CA ILE A 50 -19.59 -13.51 -18.05
C ILE A 50 -20.94 -13.21 -18.69
N LYS A 51 -21.00 -12.18 -19.55
CA LYS A 51 -22.24 -11.77 -20.22
C LYS A 51 -22.95 -12.97 -20.85
N PRO A 52 -24.18 -13.31 -20.42
CA PRO A 52 -24.93 -14.40 -21.02
C PRO A 52 -25.29 -14.00 -22.46
N GLY A 53 -24.67 -14.67 -23.44
CA GLY A 53 -25.11 -14.62 -24.84
C GLY A 53 -24.08 -14.23 -25.91
N LYS A 54 -22.99 -13.52 -25.59
CA LYS A 54 -22.00 -13.12 -26.63
C LYS A 54 -20.68 -13.90 -26.61
N GLU A 55 -20.33 -14.52 -25.48
CA GLU A 55 -19.00 -15.12 -25.30
C GLU A 55 -19.09 -16.54 -24.72
N LYS A 56 -19.78 -17.44 -25.44
CA LYS A 56 -19.99 -18.86 -25.07
C LYS A 56 -18.71 -19.69 -24.89
N LYS A 57 -17.51 -19.13 -25.04
CA LYS A 57 -16.22 -19.83 -24.95
C LYS A 57 -15.31 -19.34 -23.82
N ILE A 58 -15.74 -18.37 -23.02
CA ILE A 58 -14.91 -17.87 -21.92
C ILE A 58 -15.20 -18.69 -20.69
N GLN A 59 -14.24 -19.51 -20.28
CA GLN A 59 -14.32 -20.23 -19.02
C GLN A 59 -13.92 -19.28 -17.89
N PRO A 60 -14.63 -19.32 -16.74
CA PRO A 60 -14.20 -18.60 -15.53
C PRO A 60 -12.76 -18.98 -15.23
N THR A 61 -11.87 -17.99 -15.25
CA THR A 61 -10.44 -18.22 -15.11
C THR A 61 -9.90 -17.24 -14.07
N THR A 62 -9.52 -17.79 -12.93
CA THR A 62 -8.83 -17.06 -11.85
C THR A 62 -7.33 -16.99 -12.08
N SER A 63 -6.78 -17.76 -13.01
CA SER A 63 -5.34 -17.99 -13.20
C SER A 63 -4.68 -17.14 -14.28
N ASP A 64 -5.33 -16.10 -14.82
CA ASP A 64 -4.68 -15.21 -15.79
C ASP A 64 -3.42 -14.57 -15.16
N PRO A 65 -2.22 -14.81 -15.72
CA PRO A 65 -0.97 -14.36 -15.10
C PRO A 65 -0.89 -12.86 -14.88
N ASP A 66 -1.49 -12.06 -15.77
CA ASP A 66 -1.46 -10.60 -15.65
C ASP A 66 -2.43 -10.11 -14.58
N VAL A 67 -3.62 -10.72 -14.47
CA VAL A 67 -4.58 -10.42 -13.39
C VAL A 67 -4.01 -10.80 -12.03
N GLU A 68 -3.44 -12.00 -11.90
CA GLU A 68 -2.82 -12.45 -10.65
C GLU A 68 -1.61 -11.59 -10.27
N ARG A 69 -0.88 -11.06 -11.26
CA ARG A 69 0.21 -10.11 -11.02
C ARG A 69 -0.30 -8.84 -10.33
N VAL A 70 -1.37 -8.22 -10.85
CA VAL A 70 -1.97 -7.04 -10.19
C VAL A 70 -2.52 -7.40 -8.80
N ARG A 71 -3.17 -8.56 -8.67
CA ARG A 71 -3.73 -9.04 -7.40
C ARG A 71 -2.68 -9.23 -6.32
N ARG A 72 -1.54 -9.85 -6.65
CA ARG A 72 -0.42 -10.04 -5.71
C ARG A 72 0.20 -8.72 -5.27
N ASN A 73 0.31 -7.75 -6.18
CA ASN A 73 0.78 -6.42 -5.82
C ASN A 73 -0.20 -5.71 -4.87
N HIS A 74 -1.51 -5.81 -5.13
CA HIS A 74 -2.54 -5.29 -4.24
C HIS A 74 -2.51 -5.98 -2.86
N LEU A 75 -2.37 -7.31 -2.80
CA LEU A 75 -2.25 -8.03 -1.53
C LEU A 75 -1.02 -7.56 -0.74
N ASN A 76 0.12 -7.38 -1.40
CA ASN A 76 1.32 -6.84 -0.76
C ASN A 76 1.10 -5.41 -0.24
N ASP A 77 0.34 -4.58 -0.96
CA ASP A 77 -0.03 -3.26 -0.46
C ASP A 77 -0.91 -3.32 0.78
N ILE A 78 -1.89 -4.23 0.83
CA ILE A 78 -2.73 -4.46 2.01
C ILE A 78 -1.86 -4.86 3.21
N GLU A 79 -0.96 -5.83 3.02
CA GLU A 79 -0.06 -6.34 4.06
C GLU A 79 0.92 -5.30 4.61
N ASN A 80 1.22 -4.23 3.87
CA ASN A 80 2.21 -3.21 4.29
C ASN A 80 1.57 -1.86 4.67
N ILE A 81 0.58 -1.40 3.92
CA ILE A 81 -0.06 -0.09 4.14
C ILE A 81 -0.94 -0.13 5.38
N ILE A 82 -1.64 -1.24 5.66
CA ILE A 82 -2.45 -1.37 6.88
C ILE A 82 -1.57 -1.26 8.14
N PRO A 83 -0.48 -2.05 8.30
CA PRO A 83 0.42 -1.88 9.43
C PRO A 83 1.03 -0.48 9.50
N PHE A 84 1.43 0.12 8.38
CA PHE A 84 1.98 1.47 8.36
C PHE A 84 1.00 2.52 8.88
N VAL A 85 -0.27 2.46 8.47
CA VAL A 85 -1.30 3.40 8.94
C VAL A 85 -1.54 3.22 10.43
N LEU A 86 -1.64 1.98 10.92
CA LEU A 86 -1.84 1.70 12.35
C LEU A 86 -0.64 2.14 13.20
N ILE A 87 0.57 1.74 12.81
CA ILE A 87 1.80 2.11 13.52
C ILE A 87 2.04 3.61 13.43
N GLY A 88 1.85 4.23 12.28
CA GLY A 88 2.02 5.67 12.11
C GLY A 88 1.03 6.47 12.96
N PHE A 89 -0.21 6.00 13.11
CA PHE A 89 -1.19 6.61 14.00
C PHE A 89 -0.76 6.55 15.48
N CYS A 90 -0.22 5.41 15.93
CA CYS A 90 0.35 5.28 17.27
C CYS A 90 1.62 6.12 17.43
N TYR A 91 2.48 6.17 16.41
CA TYR A 91 3.74 6.89 16.43
C TYR A 91 3.55 8.39 16.66
N ILE A 92 2.47 8.99 16.12
CA ILE A 92 2.12 10.40 16.37
C ILE A 92 1.90 10.69 17.86
N ALA A 93 1.34 9.73 18.61
CA ALA A 93 1.10 9.88 20.05
C ALA A 93 2.40 9.89 20.87
N CYS A 94 3.49 9.32 20.34
CA CYS A 94 4.81 9.34 20.97
C CYS A 94 5.55 10.68 20.84
N ASN A 95 4.93 11.69 20.23
CA ASN A 95 5.52 13.01 20.00
C ASN A 95 6.95 12.96 19.37
N PRO A 96 7.12 12.27 18.23
CA PRO A 96 8.43 12.09 17.62
C PRO A 96 8.95 13.40 17.02
N ASP A 97 10.25 13.45 16.77
CA ASP A 97 10.84 14.56 16.03
C ASP A 97 10.17 14.73 14.65
N PRO A 98 9.69 15.94 14.29
CA PRO A 98 8.96 16.15 13.05
C PRO A 98 9.72 15.83 11.77
N ASN A 99 11.05 16.04 11.76
CA ASN A 99 11.88 15.75 10.59
C ASN A 99 12.07 14.24 10.44
N ILE A 100 12.34 13.54 11.55
CA ILE A 100 12.48 12.08 11.56
C ILE A 100 11.16 11.45 11.10
N ALA A 101 10.02 11.86 11.67
CA ALA A 101 8.72 11.33 11.29
C ALA A 101 8.38 11.58 9.80
N LEU A 102 8.66 12.78 9.30
CA LEU A 102 8.47 13.11 7.89
C LEU A 102 9.26 12.18 6.96
N TRP A 103 10.53 11.88 7.31
CA TRP A 103 11.34 10.96 6.53
C TRP A 103 10.80 9.53 6.56
N HIS A 104 10.33 9.03 7.70
CA HIS A 104 9.69 7.70 7.76
C HIS A 104 8.48 7.62 6.83
N PHE A 105 7.61 8.63 6.83
CA PHE A 105 6.42 8.66 5.97
C PHE A 105 6.78 8.77 4.47
N ARG A 106 7.77 9.59 4.13
CA ARG A 106 8.27 9.74 2.75
C ARG A 106 8.89 8.45 2.25
N VAL A 107 9.83 7.89 3.01
CA VAL A 107 10.54 6.67 2.64
C VAL A 107 9.55 5.54 2.41
N PHE A 108 8.59 5.35 3.32
CA PHE A 108 7.54 4.36 3.14
C PHE A 108 6.73 4.60 1.86
N PHE A 109 6.17 5.80 1.67
CA PHE A 109 5.33 6.11 0.51
C PHE A 109 6.05 5.90 -0.82
N PHE A 110 7.27 6.44 -0.96
CA PHE A 110 8.04 6.32 -2.20
C PHE A 110 8.55 4.91 -2.44
N SER A 111 8.93 4.18 -1.39
CA SER A 111 9.22 2.74 -1.46
C SER A 111 8.02 1.97 -2.03
N ARG A 112 6.81 2.27 -1.56
CA ARG A 112 5.60 1.59 -2.03
C ARG A 112 5.24 1.95 -3.46
N LEU A 113 5.42 3.20 -3.87
CA LEU A 113 5.29 3.58 -5.27
C LEU A 113 6.29 2.82 -6.14
N PHE A 114 7.57 2.82 -5.77
CA PHE A 114 8.61 2.11 -6.49
C PHE A 114 8.34 0.61 -6.58
N HIS A 115 7.95 -0.04 -5.47
CA HIS A 115 7.57 -1.45 -5.48
C HIS A 115 6.46 -1.75 -6.48
N THR A 116 5.47 -0.86 -6.58
CA THR A 116 4.34 -1.00 -7.51
C THR A 116 4.80 -0.90 -8.95
N PHE A 117 5.62 0.10 -9.27
CA PHE A 117 6.20 0.24 -10.61
C PHE A 117 7.07 -0.96 -10.97
N ALA A 118 7.92 -1.42 -10.04
CA ALA A 118 8.76 -2.61 -10.21
C ALA A 118 7.95 -3.92 -10.29
N TYR A 119 6.73 -3.93 -9.76
CA TYR A 119 5.83 -5.07 -9.91
C TYR A 119 5.21 -5.09 -11.30
N GLN A 120 4.75 -3.95 -11.82
CA GLN A 120 3.99 -3.90 -13.09
C GLN A 120 4.88 -3.82 -14.32
N ILE A 121 6.02 -3.15 -14.21
CA ILE A 121 7.09 -3.22 -15.20
C ILE A 121 7.91 -4.47 -14.84
N PRO A 122 8.22 -5.38 -15.77
CA PRO A 122 9.02 -6.57 -15.51
C PRO A 122 10.50 -6.22 -15.28
N LEU A 123 10.77 -5.42 -14.26
CA LEU A 123 12.12 -5.13 -13.80
C LEU A 123 12.73 -6.41 -13.23
N PRO A 124 14.03 -6.66 -13.49
CA PRO A 124 14.71 -7.81 -12.93
C PRO A 124 14.69 -7.73 -11.39
N GLN A 125 14.69 -8.90 -10.77
CA GLN A 125 15.08 -9.00 -9.36
C GLN A 125 16.50 -8.40 -9.24
N PRO A 126 16.83 -7.62 -8.19
CA PRO A 126 16.21 -7.53 -6.87
C PRO A 126 15.33 -6.28 -6.63
N SER A 127 14.97 -5.53 -7.67
CA SER A 127 14.25 -4.24 -7.56
C SER A 127 13.01 -4.29 -6.63
N ARG A 128 12.17 -5.31 -6.80
CA ARG A 128 10.97 -5.52 -5.96
C ARG A 128 11.31 -5.77 -4.49
N ALA A 129 12.29 -6.62 -4.22
CA ALA A 129 12.70 -6.95 -2.85
C ALA A 129 13.28 -5.73 -2.13
N LEU A 130 14.11 -4.94 -2.82
CA LEU A 130 14.65 -3.69 -2.28
C LEU A 130 13.53 -2.71 -1.92
N GLY A 131 12.55 -2.52 -2.82
CA GLY A 131 11.38 -1.71 -2.56
C GLY A 131 10.63 -2.16 -1.30
N PHE A 132 10.38 -3.46 -1.17
CA PHE A 132 9.71 -4.03 0.01
C PHE A 132 10.50 -3.82 1.30
N ILE A 133 11.80 -4.14 1.32
CA ILE A 133 12.65 -4.04 2.51
C ILE A 133 12.73 -2.60 3.01
N ILE A 134 12.89 -1.62 2.12
CA ILE A 134 12.96 -0.21 2.51
C ILE A 134 11.68 0.24 3.24
N GLY A 135 10.51 -0.15 2.72
CA GLY A 135 9.23 0.18 3.35
C GLY A 135 9.02 -0.55 4.68
N LEU A 136 9.46 -1.81 4.76
CA LEU A 136 9.40 -2.60 5.98
C LEU A 136 10.28 -1.98 7.08
N VAL A 137 11.52 -1.59 6.76
CA VAL A 137 12.44 -0.95 7.70
C VAL A 137 11.84 0.34 8.27
N ALA A 138 11.22 1.18 7.44
CA ALA A 138 10.54 2.38 7.94
C ALA A 138 9.42 2.06 8.94
N THR A 139 8.62 1.03 8.65
CA THR A 139 7.51 0.62 9.52
C THR A 139 8.00 0.01 10.84
N VAL A 140 9.00 -0.87 10.77
CA VAL A 140 9.62 -1.52 11.93
C VAL A 140 10.35 -0.50 12.81
N SER A 141 11.06 0.47 12.21
CA SER A 141 11.72 1.55 12.94
C SER A 141 10.73 2.36 13.80
N MET A 142 9.58 2.73 13.24
CA MET A 142 8.53 3.41 14.02
C MET A 142 7.99 2.51 15.13
N ALA A 143 7.75 1.22 14.85
CA ALA A 143 7.26 0.28 15.85
C ALA A 143 8.22 0.12 17.04
N ILE A 144 9.53 0.00 16.78
CA ILE A 144 10.56 -0.09 17.82
C ILE A 144 10.58 1.18 18.66
N GLN A 145 10.52 2.36 18.04
CA GLN A 145 10.50 3.64 18.77
C GLN A 145 9.26 3.77 19.66
N ILE A 146 8.10 3.33 19.20
CA ILE A 146 6.89 3.28 20.04
C ILE A 146 7.13 2.37 21.25
N LEU A 147 7.64 1.15 21.03
CA LEU A 147 7.88 0.20 22.11
C LEU A 147 8.87 0.74 23.15
N LEU A 148 9.96 1.37 22.71
CA LEU A 148 10.97 2.00 23.58
C LEU A 148 10.46 3.25 24.31
N GLN A 149 9.37 3.87 23.83
CA GLN A 149 8.77 5.01 24.51
C GLN A 149 7.74 4.57 25.56
N VAL A 150 7.13 3.40 25.37
CA VAL A 150 6.10 2.84 26.26
C VAL A 150 6.72 2.08 27.45
N TYR A 151 7.91 1.48 27.26
CA TYR A 151 8.68 0.77 28.28
C TYR A 151 9.95 1.52 28.63
#